data_AF-A0A968SPA0-F1
#
_entry.id   AF-A0A968SPA0-F1
#
_cell.length_a   1.000
_cell.length_b   1.000
_cell.length_c   1.000
_cell.angle_alpha   90.00
_cell.angle_beta   90.00
_cell.angle_gamma   90.00
#
_symmetry.space_group_name_H-M   'P 1'
#
loop_
_entity.id
_entity.type
_entity.pdbx_description
1 polymer ?
#
loop_
_entity_poly.entity_id
_entity_poly.type
_entity_poly.pdbx_seq_one_letter_code
_entity_poly.pdbx_strand_id
1 'polypeptide(L)' 'PATMIMSWPHKAIIERFGRYPHRDQILGRVSTAEEVEFLQQPGSSF' A
#
# COMPACT_ATOMS: atom_id res chain seq x y z
N PRO A 1 15.83 13.50 -6.71
CA PRO A 1 14.65 13.21 -5.85
C PRO A 1 13.52 12.61 -6.70
N ALA A 2 13.27 11.31 -6.56
CA ALA A 2 12.15 10.67 -7.25
C ALA A 2 10.85 11.14 -6.58
N THR A 3 10.16 12.07 -7.23
CA THR A 3 8.79 12.45 -6.84
C THR A 3 7.94 11.19 -6.93
N MET A 4 7.49 10.66 -5.80
CA MET A 4 6.62 9.48 -5.76
C MET A 4 5.29 9.87 -6.40
N ILE A 5 5.03 9.37 -7.60
CA ILE A 5 3.75 9.56 -8.29
C ILE A 5 2.82 8.46 -7.78
N MET A 6 1.94 8.82 -6.85
CA MET A 6 0.87 7.94 -6.39
C MET A 6 -0.15 7.78 -7.53
N SER A 7 -0.15 6.61 -8.17
CA SER A 7 -1.15 6.28 -9.17
C SER A 7 -2.48 5.86 -8.54
N TRP A 8 -2.46 5.42 -7.28
CA TRP A 8 -3.66 4.91 -6.59
C TRP A 8 -4.25 5.95 -5.63
N PRO A 9 -5.57 6.19 -5.68
CA PRO A 9 -6.23 7.05 -4.71
C PRO A 9 -6.30 6.36 -3.33
N HIS A 10 -5.92 7.09 -2.28
CA HIS A 10 -5.96 6.61 -0.88
C HIS A 10 -7.30 5.95 -0.50
N LYS A 11 -8.40 6.51 -0.98
CA LYS A 11 -9.75 6.00 -0.72
C LYS A 11 -9.94 4.57 -1.23
N ALA A 12 -9.45 4.26 -2.42
CA ALA A 12 -9.59 2.91 -3.00
C ALA A 12 -8.76 1.88 -2.22
N ILE A 13 -7.61 2.27 -1.64
CA ILE A 13 -6.79 1.41 -0.79
C ILE A 13 -7.56 1.03 0.47
N ILE A 14 -8.20 2.00 1.13
CA ILE A 14 -9.05 1.75 2.30
C ILE A 14 -10.30 0.95 1.96
N GLU A 15 -10.95 1.23 0.83
CA GLU A 15 -12.13 0.46 0.40
C GLU A 15 -11.78 -1.00 0.09
N ARG A 16 -10.59 -1.27 -0.46
CA ARG A 16 -10.15 -2.61 -0.82
C ARG A 16 -9.58 -3.40 0.37
N PHE A 17 -8.69 -2.79 1.15
CA PHE A 17 -7.93 -3.49 2.20
C PHE A 17 -8.40 -3.15 3.62
N GLY A 18 -9.22 -2.10 3.81
CA GLY A 18 -9.64 -1.61 5.12
C GLY A 18 -8.52 -0.93 5.93
N ARG A 19 -7.30 -0.87 5.40
CA ARG A 19 -6.09 -0.34 6.04
C ARG A 19 -5.07 0.07 4.98
N TYR A 20 -3.92 0.59 5.43
CA TYR A 20 -2.79 0.92 4.57
C TYR A 20 -1.69 -0.14 4.69
N PRO A 21 -1.52 -1.04 3.70
CA PRO A 21 -0.55 -2.13 3.78
C PRO A 21 0.90 -1.69 4.01
N HIS A 22 1.26 -0.50 3.51
CA HIS A 22 2.58 0.11 3.71
C HIS A 22 2.95 0.32 5.19
N ARG A 23 1.96 0.35 6.09
CA ARG A 23 2.17 0.54 7.53
C ARG A 23 2.26 -0.78 8.28
N ASP A 24 2.02 -1.92 7.64
CA ASP A 24 1.92 -3.20 8.33
C ASP A 24 3.22 -3.55 9.05
N GLN A 25 4.38 -3.41 8.39
CA GLN A 25 5.68 -3.70 8.99
C GLN A 25 5.98 -2.84 10.24
N ILE A 26 5.65 -1.53 10.20
CA ILE A 26 5.88 -0.61 11.32
C ILE A 26 4.91 -0.88 12.47
N LEU A 27 3.70 -1.34 12.17
CA LEU A 27 2.67 -1.69 13.15
C LEU A 27 2.77 -3.15 13.62
N GLY A 28 3.77 -3.91 13.16
CA GLY A 28 3.95 -5.33 13.51
C GLY A 28 2.85 -6.25 12.96
N ARG A 29 2.19 -5.86 11.87
CA ARG A 29 1.17 -6.65 11.19
C ARG A 29 1.79 -7.44 10.05
N VAL A 30 1.20 -8.60 9.76
CA VAL A 30 1.55 -9.40 8.59
C VAL A 30 0.63 -8.99 7.44
N SER A 31 1.21 -8.59 6.31
CA SER A 31 0.46 -8.32 5.09
C SER A 31 -0.01 -9.62 4.45
N THR A 32 -1.22 -9.60 3.88
CA THR A 32 -1.76 -10.72 3.09
C THR A 32 -1.03 -10.85 1.75
N ALA A 33 -1.23 -11.97 1.05
CA ALA A 33 -0.64 -12.15 -0.29
C ALA A 33 -1.08 -11.04 -1.27
N GLU A 34 -2.35 -10.64 -1.25
CA GLU A 34 -2.86 -9.56 -2.10
C GLU A 34 -2.26 -8.19 -1.74
N GLU A 35 -2.06 -7.94 -0.46
CA GLU A 35 -1.39 -6.72 0.02
C GLU A 35 0.08 -6.69 -0.41
N VAL A 36 0.78 -7.83 -0.37
CA VAL A 36 2.17 -7.96 -0.84
C VAL A 36 2.25 -7.73 -2.35
N GLU A 37 1.36 -8.32 -3.14
CA GLU A 37 1.31 -8.06 -4.59
C GLU A 37 1.02 -6.59 -4.89
N PHE A 38 0.08 -5.97 -4.15
CA PHE A 38 -0.21 -4.55 -4.27
C PHE A 38 1.03 -3.70 -3.99
N LEU A 39 1.80 -4.00 -2.94
CA LEU A 39 3.02 -3.28 -2.58
C LEU A 39 4.15 -3.39 -3.60
N GLN A 40 4.09 -4.35 -4.52
CA GLN A 40 5.06 -4.50 -5.61
C GLN A 40 4.71 -3.67 -6.85
N GLN A 41 3.52 -3.05 -6.90
CA GLN A 41 3.10 -2.27 -8.06
C GLN A 41 3.77 -0.89 -8.11
N PRO A 42 4.07 -0.34 -9.28
CA PRO A 42 4.54 1.04 -9.37
C PRO A 42 3.47 2.01 -8.84
N GLY A 43 3.88 2.94 -7.97
CA GLY A 43 2.97 3.90 -7.34
C GLY A 43 2.16 3.35 -6.16
N SER A 44 2.53 2.17 -5.64
CA SER A 44 2.03 1.61 -4.38
C SER A 44 2.95 1.92 -3.19
N SER A 45 3.79 2.95 -3.27
CA SER A 45 4.70 3.36 -2.19
C SER A 45 4.63 4.86 -2.00
N PHE A 46 4.66 5.28 -0.73
CA PHE A 46 4.55 6.67 -0.26
C PHE A 46 5.91 7.26 0.11
#